data_AF-A0A1J4XPG8-F1
#
_entry.id   AF-A0A1J4XPG8-F1
#
_cell.length_a   1.000
_cell.length_b   1.000
_cell.length_c   1.000
_cell.angle_alpha   90.00
_cell.angle_beta   90.00
_cell.angle_gamma   90.00
#
_symmetry.space_group_name_H-M   'P 1'
#
loop_
_entity.id
_entity.type
_entity.pdbx_description
1 polymer ?
#
loop_
_entity_poly.entity_id
_entity_poly.type
_entity_poly.pdbx_seq_one_letter_code
_entity_poly.pdbx_strand_id
1 'polypeptide(L)'
;MKHVIVIGLILTGLFLVSCRDYTATSVVKQDGSIERTIEVESDSSLVFAGAYPVPKDSTWQILRREAKDDSTKIIYAATKFFPSATALNQDLSQFKDSLSYLQYSIRIDRRFRWFNTYLTYHEIYAGLDLFTALPMEDFLTPDEIKRFNARDTSEALDDRLEAWHVASATEELYQVLEKTVVATPESDITSQDLNANRDSLLMKLSENVFQNNDLVKQVLEICESVFPTANTEALRSALGENLRVIQQKLDLLQKLIVDNYALNVHMPGLIIDTNADALEGNMAHWSVVTDSLLYRQYDAWVQARIINTTLLFATLICLGILLSLSTGLWLYRLNKKTKTGMIPGDR
;
A
#
# COMPACT_ATOMS: atom_id res chain seq x y z
N MET A 1 -21.95 -6.63 -37.00
CA MET A 1 -20.58 -7.11 -36.75
C MET A 1 -19.99 -6.18 -35.70
N LYS A 2 -19.99 -6.64 -34.45
CA LYS A 2 -19.54 -5.85 -33.29
C LYS A 2 -18.03 -6.05 -33.20
N HIS A 3 -17.27 -5.02 -33.52
CA HIS A 3 -15.86 -4.99 -33.16
C HIS A 3 -15.81 -4.79 -31.64
N VAL A 4 -15.74 -5.92 -30.92
CA VAL A 4 -15.24 -5.94 -29.55
C VAL A 4 -13.76 -5.62 -29.71
N ILE A 5 -13.40 -4.37 -29.44
CA ILE A 5 -12.00 -3.99 -29.30
C ILE A 5 -11.55 -4.67 -28.01
N VAL A 6 -11.02 -5.88 -28.14
CA VAL A 6 -10.13 -6.46 -27.13
C VAL A 6 -8.88 -5.60 -27.21
N ILE A 7 -8.82 -4.53 -26.41
CA ILE A 7 -7.56 -3.85 -26.12
C ILE A 7 -6.81 -4.80 -25.20
N GLY A 8 -6.24 -5.85 -25.81
CA GLY A 8 -5.12 -6.52 -25.20
C GLY A 8 -4.07 -5.45 -25.02
N LEU A 9 -3.67 -5.23 -23.76
CA LEU A 9 -2.57 -4.39 -23.34
C LEU A 9 -1.27 -5.00 -23.92
N ILE A 10 -1.12 -4.95 -25.24
CA ILE A 10 0.06 -5.43 -25.95
C ILE A 10 1.10 -4.34 -25.77
N LEU A 11 1.85 -4.49 -24.68
CA LEU A 11 3.19 -3.98 -24.43
C LEU A 11 4.14 -4.40 -25.58
N THR A 12 3.93 -3.89 -26.79
CA THR A 12 4.91 -3.94 -27.89
C THR A 12 5.54 -2.58 -28.06
N GLY A 13 6.21 -2.13 -27.00
CA GLY A 13 7.31 -1.18 -27.06
C GLY A 13 8.47 -1.84 -26.32
N LEU A 14 9.64 -1.91 -26.96
CA LEU A 14 10.88 -2.42 -26.39
C LEU A 14 11.25 -1.65 -25.10
N PHE A 15 10.72 -2.09 -23.97
CA PHE A 15 11.05 -1.52 -22.66
C PHE A 15 12.00 -2.46 -21.93
N LEU A 16 13.28 -2.10 -21.95
CA LEU A 16 14.23 -2.51 -20.92
C LEU A 16 13.93 -1.73 -19.61
N VAL A 17 12.68 -1.74 -19.15
CA VAL A 17 12.36 -1.27 -17.80
C VAL A 17 12.66 -2.46 -16.90
N SER A 18 13.78 -2.40 -16.20
CA SER A 18 14.22 -3.44 -15.27
C SER A 18 13.17 -3.57 -14.15
N CYS A 19 12.56 -4.74 -14.03
CA CYS A 19 11.66 -5.09 -12.93
C CYS A 19 12.42 -5.01 -11.61
N ARG A 20 11.81 -4.39 -10.59
CA ARG A 20 12.40 -4.22 -9.26
C ARG A 20 11.61 -5.01 -8.26
N ASP A 21 12.32 -5.71 -7.38
CA ASP A 21 11.72 -6.51 -6.34
C ASP A 21 11.90 -5.81 -5.00
N TYR A 22 10.82 -5.26 -4.48
CA TYR A 22 10.76 -4.58 -3.19
C TYR A 22 10.30 -5.56 -2.11
N THR A 23 11.03 -5.62 -1.01
CA THR A 23 10.59 -6.33 0.19
C THR A 23 10.68 -5.42 1.40
N ALA A 24 9.53 -5.19 2.04
CA ALA A 24 9.47 -4.46 3.28
C ALA A 24 9.25 -5.42 4.45
N THR A 25 10.15 -5.41 5.42
CA THR A 25 10.10 -6.29 6.60
C THR A 25 9.95 -5.47 7.87
N SER A 26 8.92 -5.76 8.66
CA SER A 26 8.67 -5.15 9.96
C SER A 26 8.79 -6.17 11.08
N VAL A 27 9.72 -5.95 12.00
CA VAL A 27 9.84 -6.73 13.23
C VAL A 27 9.22 -5.97 14.38
N VAL A 28 8.01 -6.35 14.76
CA VAL A 28 7.26 -5.74 15.87
C VAL A 28 7.74 -6.33 17.19
N LYS A 29 8.07 -5.48 18.16
CA LYS A 29 8.47 -5.88 19.51
C LYS A 29 7.26 -5.83 20.46
N GLN A 30 7.37 -6.51 21.60
CA GLN A 30 6.28 -6.63 22.58
C GLN A 30 5.83 -5.27 23.16
N ASP A 31 6.71 -4.29 23.20
CA ASP A 31 6.40 -2.93 23.65
C ASP A 31 5.66 -2.08 22.60
N GLY A 32 5.62 -2.53 21.35
CA GLY A 32 5.04 -1.80 20.22
C GLY A 32 6.06 -1.02 19.39
N SER A 33 7.36 -1.11 19.72
CA SER A 33 8.43 -0.61 18.85
C SER A 33 8.59 -1.51 17.61
N ILE A 34 9.18 -0.95 16.56
CA ILE A 34 9.28 -1.59 15.24
C ILE A 34 10.69 -1.41 14.71
N GLU A 35 11.30 -2.48 14.24
CA GLU A 35 12.44 -2.39 13.32
C GLU A 35 11.92 -2.60 11.91
N ARG A 36 12.19 -1.65 11.01
CA ARG A 36 11.79 -1.72 9.59
C ARG A 36 13.03 -1.90 8.75
N THR A 37 12.96 -2.84 7.82
CA THR A 37 13.93 -3.01 6.72
C THR A 37 13.18 -2.84 5.40
N ILE A 38 13.71 -2.01 4.51
CA ILE A 38 13.26 -1.89 3.12
C ILE A 38 14.41 -2.39 2.25
N GLU A 39 14.19 -3.52 1.58
CA GLU A 39 15.13 -4.13 0.67
C GLU A 39 14.64 -3.98 -0.77
N VAL A 40 15.57 -3.67 -1.68
CA VAL A 40 15.31 -3.56 -3.12
C VAL A 40 16.39 -4.34 -3.84
N GLU A 41 15.96 -5.30 -4.67
CA GLU A 41 16.83 -5.95 -5.64
C GLU A 41 16.60 -5.32 -7.03
N SER A 42 17.65 -4.73 -7.59
CA SER A 42 17.56 -3.96 -8.83
C SER A 42 18.94 -3.74 -9.47
N ASP A 43 18.96 -3.33 -10.74
CA ASP A 43 20.13 -2.70 -11.32
C ASP A 43 20.57 -1.47 -10.51
N SER A 44 21.88 -1.28 -10.42
CA SER A 44 22.47 -0.30 -9.50
C SER A 44 22.04 1.16 -9.72
N SER A 45 21.66 1.53 -10.94
CA SER A 45 21.18 2.88 -11.30
C SER A 45 19.69 3.08 -11.03
N LEU A 46 18.92 2.02 -10.73
CA LEU A 46 17.45 2.04 -10.74
C LEU A 46 16.80 1.83 -9.37
N VAL A 47 17.59 1.59 -8.31
CA VAL A 47 17.11 1.34 -6.93
C VAL A 47 16.08 2.36 -6.45
N PHE A 48 16.28 3.64 -6.78
CA PHE A 48 15.44 4.75 -6.30
C PHE A 48 14.42 5.25 -7.32
N ALA A 49 14.25 4.56 -8.45
CA ALA A 49 13.40 5.01 -9.54
C ALA A 49 11.95 4.45 -9.47
N GLY A 50 11.64 3.60 -8.49
CA GLY A 50 10.36 2.90 -8.39
C GLY A 50 9.27 3.64 -7.64
N ALA A 51 8.11 3.00 -7.55
CA ALA A 51 6.93 3.57 -6.88
C ALA A 51 6.97 3.48 -5.36
N TYR A 52 7.87 2.65 -4.81
CA TYR A 52 7.95 2.40 -3.38
C TYR A 52 9.03 3.28 -2.74
N PRO A 53 8.76 3.91 -1.59
CA PRO A 53 9.72 4.80 -0.96
C PRO A 53 10.92 4.02 -0.42
N VAL A 54 12.13 4.42 -0.84
CA VAL A 54 13.40 3.85 -0.40
C VAL A 54 14.22 4.94 0.30
N PRO A 55 14.52 4.79 1.60
CA PRO A 55 15.38 5.72 2.33
C PRO A 55 16.79 5.79 1.76
N LYS A 56 17.37 6.99 1.78
CA LYS A 56 18.75 7.27 1.31
C LYS A 56 19.60 8.04 2.31
N ASP A 57 18.99 8.49 3.39
CA ASP A 57 19.62 9.34 4.38
C ASP A 57 20.39 8.53 5.44
N SER A 58 21.30 9.21 6.15
CA SER A 58 22.19 8.58 7.12
C SER A 58 21.51 8.15 8.42
N THR A 59 20.22 8.44 8.62
CA THR A 59 19.49 7.98 9.81
C THR A 59 19.11 6.51 9.70
N TRP A 60 19.18 5.92 8.50
CA TRP A 60 19.02 4.51 8.23
C TRP A 60 20.38 3.81 8.15
N GLN A 61 20.45 2.58 8.66
CA GLN A 61 21.60 1.71 8.42
C GLN A 61 21.47 1.11 7.02
N ILE A 62 22.36 1.51 6.13
CA ILE A 62 22.34 1.10 4.72
C ILE A 62 23.36 -0.03 4.49
N LEU A 63 22.91 -1.10 3.85
CA LEU A 63 23.73 -2.19 3.35
C LEU A 63 23.55 -2.30 1.83
N ARG A 64 24.66 -2.46 1.11
CA ARG A 64 24.66 -2.69 -0.33
C ARG A 64 25.55 -3.90 -0.64
N ARG A 65 25.01 -4.87 -1.38
CA ARG A 65 25.73 -6.08 -1.80
C ARG A 65 25.31 -6.48 -3.21
N GLU A 66 26.14 -7.26 -3.90
CA GLU A 66 25.76 -7.90 -5.16
C GLU A 66 24.73 -9.00 -4.87
N ALA A 67 23.76 -9.17 -5.78
CA ALA A 67 22.86 -10.31 -5.69
C ALA A 67 23.65 -11.60 -5.97
N LYS A 68 23.33 -12.68 -5.24
CA LYS A 68 24.07 -13.94 -5.36
C LYS A 68 23.84 -14.63 -6.70
N ASP A 69 22.64 -14.48 -7.23
CA ASP A 69 22.17 -15.21 -8.41
C ASP A 69 22.37 -14.40 -9.71
N ASP A 70 22.60 -13.10 -9.60
CA ASP A 70 22.85 -12.19 -10.73
C ASP A 70 23.81 -11.06 -10.33
N SER A 71 25.06 -11.12 -10.80
CA SER A 71 26.08 -10.12 -10.50
C SER A 71 25.82 -8.74 -11.14
N THR A 72 24.83 -8.63 -12.02
CA THR A 72 24.41 -7.33 -12.59
C THR A 72 23.46 -6.58 -11.66
N LYS A 73 22.79 -7.29 -10.74
CA LYS A 73 21.89 -6.73 -9.75
C LYS A 73 22.59 -6.44 -8.43
N ILE A 74 22.07 -5.43 -7.74
CA ILE A 74 22.44 -5.14 -6.36
C ILE A 74 21.24 -5.32 -5.44
N ILE A 75 21.54 -5.70 -4.22
CA ILE A 75 20.62 -5.65 -3.09
C ILE A 75 20.95 -4.39 -2.29
N TYR A 76 19.99 -3.48 -2.21
CA TYR A 76 20.03 -2.31 -1.34
C TYR A 76 19.07 -2.54 -0.18
N ALA A 77 19.58 -2.55 1.05
CA ALA A 77 18.78 -2.73 2.27
C ALA A 77 18.99 -1.56 3.22
N ALA A 78 17.90 -0.86 3.56
CA ALA A 78 17.88 0.19 4.56
C ALA A 78 17.12 -0.31 5.81
N THR A 79 17.78 -0.30 6.97
CA THR A 79 17.20 -0.74 8.24
C THR A 79 17.19 0.38 9.28
N LYS A 80 16.09 0.54 10.02
CA LYS A 80 15.99 1.50 11.13
C LYS A 80 15.04 1.03 12.22
N PHE A 81 15.40 1.33 13.46
CA PHE A 81 14.57 1.12 14.63
C PHE A 81 13.70 2.35 14.93
N PHE A 82 12.43 2.10 15.24
CA PHE A 82 11.44 3.10 15.60
C PHE A 82 10.80 2.78 16.95
N PRO A 83 10.74 3.73 17.89
CA PRO A 83 10.13 3.49 19.20
C PRO A 83 8.61 3.29 19.14
N SER A 84 7.96 3.64 18.02
CA SER A 84 6.52 3.46 17.81
C SER A 84 6.14 3.53 16.32
N ALA A 85 4.94 3.05 15.98
CA ALA A 85 4.33 3.25 14.67
C ALA A 85 4.21 4.74 14.28
N THR A 86 3.94 5.62 15.25
CA THR A 86 3.88 7.08 15.01
C THR A 86 5.22 7.63 14.55
N ALA A 87 6.33 7.21 15.17
CA ALA A 87 7.67 7.65 14.77
C ALA A 87 8.04 7.14 13.37
N LEU A 88 7.65 5.91 13.02
CA LEU A 88 7.81 5.37 11.67
C LEU A 88 7.01 6.18 10.64
N ASN A 89 5.74 6.50 10.93
CA ASN A 89 4.91 7.31 10.03
C ASN A 89 5.46 8.73 9.84
N GLN A 90 6.04 9.32 10.89
CA GLN A 90 6.71 10.63 10.79
C GLN A 90 7.92 10.56 9.86
N ASP A 91 8.72 9.49 9.94
CA ASP A 91 9.86 9.28 9.03
C ASP A 91 9.40 9.09 7.59
N LEU A 92 8.35 8.29 7.36
CA LEU A 92 7.77 8.06 6.04
C LEU A 92 7.17 9.34 5.41
N SER A 93 6.79 10.32 6.23
CA SER A 93 6.24 11.58 5.73
C SER A 93 7.23 12.40 4.89
N GLN A 94 8.53 12.09 4.93
CA GLN A 94 9.52 12.71 4.04
C GLN A 94 9.33 12.32 2.56
N PHE A 95 8.66 11.19 2.29
CA PHE A 95 8.31 10.73 0.94
C PHE A 95 6.91 11.18 0.52
N LYS A 96 6.35 12.17 1.24
CA LYS A 96 5.02 12.71 0.97
C LYS A 96 5.07 13.66 -0.22
N ASP A 97 5.03 13.07 -1.40
CA ASP A 97 4.58 13.71 -2.63
C ASP A 97 3.44 12.84 -3.16
N SER A 98 2.27 13.45 -3.41
CA SER A 98 1.04 12.70 -3.68
C SER A 98 1.13 11.81 -4.93
N LEU A 99 2.08 12.05 -5.84
CA LEU A 99 2.16 11.37 -7.14
C LEU A 99 3.54 10.76 -7.46
N SER A 100 4.48 10.75 -6.50
CA SER A 100 5.79 10.12 -6.73
C SER A 100 5.91 8.71 -6.14
N TYR A 101 5.18 8.44 -5.05
CA TYR A 101 5.29 7.19 -4.30
C TYR A 101 3.94 6.68 -3.81
N LEU A 102 3.81 5.37 -3.68
CA LEU A 102 2.72 4.73 -2.96
C LEU A 102 2.71 5.19 -1.51
N GLN A 103 1.59 5.77 -1.09
CA GLN A 103 1.41 6.26 0.28
C GLN A 103 0.87 5.13 1.16
N TYR A 104 1.49 4.93 2.32
CA TYR A 104 1.00 3.99 3.32
C TYR A 104 1.27 4.49 4.73
N SER A 105 0.56 3.91 5.70
CA SER A 105 0.70 4.23 7.11
C SER A 105 0.65 2.97 7.97
N ILE A 106 1.35 3.00 9.10
CA ILE A 106 1.43 1.89 10.04
C ILE A 106 0.61 2.22 11.29
N ARG A 107 -0.17 1.26 11.77
CA ARG A 107 -0.83 1.32 13.08
C ARG A 107 -0.54 0.05 13.88
N ILE A 108 -0.30 0.21 15.18
CA ILE A 108 -0.20 -0.91 16.11
C ILE A 108 -1.20 -0.72 17.24
N ASP A 109 -2.13 -1.65 17.37
CA ASP A 109 -3.15 -1.67 18.42
C ASP A 109 -2.77 -2.68 19.51
N ARG A 110 -2.63 -2.19 20.75
CA ARG A 110 -2.28 -3.00 21.92
C ARG A 110 -3.45 -3.13 22.88
N ARG A 111 -3.88 -4.37 23.14
CA ARG A 111 -4.95 -4.69 24.09
C ARG A 111 -4.44 -5.62 25.18
N PHE A 112 -4.23 -5.08 26.37
CA PHE A 112 -3.85 -5.86 27.54
C PHE A 112 -5.05 -6.64 28.10
N ARG A 113 -4.86 -7.93 28.37
CA ARG A 113 -5.69 -8.75 29.25
C ARG A 113 -4.75 -9.43 30.26
N TRP A 114 -5.14 -9.57 31.51
CA TRP A 114 -4.27 -9.97 32.64
C TRP A 114 -3.08 -10.90 32.27
N PHE A 115 -3.37 -12.09 31.71
CA PHE A 115 -2.35 -13.06 31.31
C PHE A 115 -1.91 -12.99 29.83
N ASN A 116 -2.60 -12.21 28.99
CA ASN A 116 -2.36 -12.12 27.56
C ASN A 116 -2.42 -10.68 27.04
N THR A 117 -1.40 -10.25 26.33
CA THR A 117 -1.46 -9.01 25.54
C THR A 117 -1.72 -9.37 24.08
N TYR A 118 -2.65 -8.67 23.44
CA TYR A 118 -2.92 -8.79 22.01
C TYR A 118 -2.31 -7.58 21.31
N LEU A 119 -1.47 -7.83 20.30
CA LEU A 119 -0.96 -6.81 19.39
C LEU A 119 -1.56 -7.04 18.01
N THR A 120 -2.08 -5.99 17.39
CA THR A 120 -2.52 -6.02 15.99
C THR A 120 -1.70 -5.01 15.23
N TYR A 121 -0.98 -5.47 14.22
CA TYR A 121 -0.25 -4.64 13.28
C TYR A 121 -1.13 -4.39 12.06
N HIS A 122 -1.10 -3.17 11.54
CA HIS A 122 -1.73 -2.75 10.30
C HIS A 122 -0.72 -1.98 9.45
N GLU A 123 -0.58 -2.34 8.18
CA GLU A 123 0.02 -1.50 7.14
C GLU A 123 -1.07 -1.16 6.12
N ILE A 124 -1.42 0.12 6.09
CA ILE A 124 -2.58 0.65 5.38
C ILE A 124 -2.09 1.45 4.19
N TYR A 125 -2.24 0.89 3.00
CA TYR A 125 -1.93 1.53 1.73
C TYR A 125 -3.12 2.38 1.28
N ALA A 126 -2.87 3.64 0.94
CA ALA A 126 -3.89 4.52 0.40
C ALA A 126 -4.34 4.01 -0.98
N GLY A 127 -5.64 4.11 -1.26
CA GLY A 127 -6.14 4.00 -2.63
C GLY A 127 -5.55 5.14 -3.46
N LEU A 128 -5.15 4.84 -4.69
CA LEU A 128 -4.44 5.81 -5.51
C LEU A 128 -5.38 6.81 -6.17
N ASP A 129 -6.61 6.40 -6.52
CA ASP A 129 -7.66 7.23 -7.12
C ASP A 129 -7.12 8.19 -8.19
N LEU A 130 -6.22 7.69 -9.06
CA LEU A 130 -5.40 8.54 -9.93
C LEU A 130 -6.26 9.32 -10.92
N PHE A 131 -7.28 8.69 -11.50
CA PHE A 131 -8.15 9.30 -12.50
C PHE A 131 -9.60 9.19 -12.05
N THR A 132 -10.25 10.34 -11.85
CA THR A 132 -11.59 10.44 -11.24
C THR A 132 -12.52 11.37 -12.02
N ALA A 133 -12.16 11.67 -13.28
CA ALA A 133 -12.96 12.56 -14.13
C ALA A 133 -14.38 12.05 -14.40
N LEU A 134 -14.58 10.72 -14.37
CA LEU A 134 -15.90 10.09 -14.51
C LEU A 134 -16.25 9.29 -13.24
N PRO A 135 -17.52 9.35 -12.78
CA PRO A 135 -17.97 8.54 -11.66
C PRO A 135 -17.99 7.06 -12.03
N MET A 136 -17.64 6.20 -11.08
CA MET A 136 -17.58 4.75 -11.28
C MET A 136 -18.97 4.16 -11.57
N GLU A 137 -20.03 4.81 -11.08
CA GLU A 137 -21.44 4.45 -11.25
C GLU A 137 -21.92 4.51 -12.70
N ASP A 138 -21.25 5.29 -13.56
CA ASP A 138 -21.54 5.31 -15.00
C ASP A 138 -21.11 4.00 -15.67
N PHE A 139 -20.19 3.27 -15.04
CA PHE A 139 -19.63 2.05 -15.54
C PHE A 139 -20.10 0.84 -14.75
N LEU A 140 -20.16 0.88 -13.42
CA LEU A 140 -20.50 -0.27 -12.58
C LEU A 140 -21.92 -0.18 -12.02
N THR A 141 -22.62 -1.31 -12.02
CA THR A 141 -23.89 -1.47 -11.32
C THR A 141 -23.70 -1.44 -9.80
N PRO A 142 -24.75 -1.14 -9.01
CA PRO A 142 -24.68 -1.16 -7.55
C PRO A 142 -24.19 -2.51 -6.98
N ASP A 143 -24.57 -3.63 -7.61
CA ASP A 143 -24.12 -4.96 -7.22
C ASP A 143 -22.64 -5.19 -7.56
N GLU A 144 -22.17 -4.72 -8.71
CA GLU A 144 -20.74 -4.74 -9.08
C GLU A 144 -19.91 -3.89 -8.09
N ILE A 145 -20.38 -2.70 -7.71
CA ILE A 145 -19.72 -1.85 -6.71
C ILE A 145 -19.68 -2.57 -5.35
N LYS A 146 -20.76 -3.26 -4.96
CA LYS A 146 -20.78 -4.04 -3.72
C LYS A 146 -19.78 -5.21 -3.76
N ARG A 147 -19.72 -5.93 -4.88
CA ARG A 147 -18.76 -7.03 -5.10
C ARG A 147 -17.33 -6.51 -5.11
N PHE A 148 -17.08 -5.39 -5.78
CA PHE A 148 -15.82 -4.67 -5.74
C PHE A 148 -15.44 -4.35 -4.30
N ASN A 149 -16.30 -3.72 -3.51
CA ASN A 149 -16.03 -3.44 -2.10
C ASN A 149 -15.81 -4.70 -1.24
N ALA A 150 -16.39 -5.84 -1.64
CA ALA A 150 -16.18 -7.14 -1.01
C ALA A 150 -14.90 -7.87 -1.47
N ARG A 151 -14.03 -7.21 -2.24
CA ARG A 151 -12.78 -7.74 -2.80
C ARG A 151 -12.98 -8.91 -3.77
N ASP A 152 -14.05 -8.86 -4.55
CA ASP A 152 -14.22 -9.74 -5.69
C ASP A 152 -13.11 -9.47 -6.74
N THR A 153 -12.49 -10.54 -7.24
CA THR A 153 -11.41 -10.54 -8.24
C THR A 153 -11.84 -11.28 -9.51
N SER A 154 -13.16 -11.27 -9.81
CA SER A 154 -13.66 -11.88 -11.03
C SER A 154 -13.22 -11.06 -12.25
N GLU A 155 -12.70 -11.75 -13.27
CA GLU A 155 -12.30 -11.16 -14.55
C GLU A 155 -13.36 -10.21 -15.14
N ALA A 156 -14.65 -10.60 -15.08
CA ALA A 156 -15.74 -9.76 -15.59
C ALA A 156 -15.91 -8.42 -14.85
N LEU A 157 -15.53 -8.35 -13.56
CA LEU A 157 -15.54 -7.10 -12.79
C LEU A 157 -14.28 -6.28 -13.08
N ASP A 158 -13.14 -6.96 -13.23
CA ASP A 158 -11.85 -6.33 -13.55
C ASP A 158 -11.91 -5.64 -14.92
N ASP A 159 -12.47 -6.29 -15.96
CA ASP A 159 -12.70 -5.70 -17.28
C ASP A 159 -13.52 -4.39 -17.21
N ARG A 160 -14.49 -4.34 -16.30
CA ARG A 160 -15.40 -3.18 -16.13
C ARG A 160 -14.70 -2.04 -15.42
N LEU A 161 -13.85 -2.35 -14.43
CA LEU A 161 -13.00 -1.39 -13.73
C LEU A 161 -11.92 -0.83 -14.66
N GLU A 162 -11.33 -1.67 -15.51
CA GLU A 162 -10.36 -1.24 -16.52
C GLU A 162 -11.00 -0.28 -17.52
N ALA A 163 -12.19 -0.62 -18.04
CA ALA A 163 -12.93 0.26 -18.94
C ALA A 163 -13.24 1.63 -18.31
N TRP A 164 -13.67 1.66 -17.05
CA TRP A 164 -13.89 2.90 -16.31
C TRP A 164 -12.58 3.69 -16.14
N HIS A 165 -11.48 3.03 -15.82
CA HIS A 165 -10.19 3.65 -15.60
C HIS A 165 -9.63 4.30 -16.87
N VAL A 166 -9.67 3.57 -18.01
CA VAL A 166 -9.27 4.09 -19.32
C VAL A 166 -10.13 5.31 -19.70
N ALA A 167 -11.45 5.21 -19.53
CA ALA A 167 -12.37 6.30 -19.85
C ALA A 167 -12.12 7.53 -18.98
N SER A 168 -11.92 7.34 -17.66
CA SER A 168 -11.64 8.42 -16.72
C SER A 168 -10.32 9.12 -17.00
N ALA A 169 -9.26 8.36 -17.28
CA ALA A 169 -7.97 8.93 -17.66
C ALA A 169 -8.09 9.74 -18.95
N THR A 170 -8.74 9.17 -19.97
CA THR A 170 -8.96 9.81 -21.28
C THR A 170 -9.76 11.11 -21.14
N GLU A 171 -10.84 11.10 -20.35
CA GLU A 171 -11.65 12.28 -20.10
C GLU A 171 -10.84 13.37 -19.38
N GLU A 172 -10.01 13.02 -18.41
CA GLU A 172 -9.14 13.98 -17.73
C GLU A 172 -8.12 14.61 -18.69
N LEU A 173 -7.51 13.81 -19.59
CA LEU A 173 -6.63 14.33 -20.65
C LEU A 173 -7.38 15.31 -21.57
N TYR A 174 -8.59 14.96 -21.99
CA TYR A 174 -9.41 15.82 -22.85
C TYR A 174 -9.74 17.15 -22.16
N GLN A 175 -10.13 17.13 -20.89
CA GLN A 175 -10.41 18.33 -20.10
C GLN A 175 -9.18 19.24 -20.00
N VAL A 176 -7.98 18.66 -19.84
CA VAL A 176 -6.72 19.43 -19.83
C VAL A 176 -6.42 20.03 -21.20
N LEU A 177 -6.64 19.28 -22.29
CA LEU A 177 -6.49 19.79 -23.65
C LEU A 177 -7.45 20.96 -23.90
N GLU A 178 -8.74 20.80 -23.59
CA GLU A 178 -9.75 21.84 -23.76
C GLU A 178 -9.38 23.12 -23.00
N LYS A 179 -9.01 22.98 -21.73
CA LYS A 179 -8.54 24.11 -20.91
C LYS A 179 -7.31 24.79 -21.50
N THR A 180 -6.38 24.01 -22.05
CA THR A 180 -5.13 24.52 -22.63
C THR A 180 -5.39 25.32 -23.91
N VAL A 181 -6.29 24.83 -24.76
CA VAL A 181 -6.72 25.52 -25.98
C VAL A 181 -7.43 26.83 -25.64
N VAL A 182 -8.38 26.82 -24.69
CA VAL A 182 -9.08 28.03 -24.22
C VAL A 182 -8.10 29.08 -23.70
N ALA A 183 -7.05 28.65 -23.00
CA ALA A 183 -6.05 29.53 -22.40
C ALA A 183 -4.95 29.99 -23.37
N THR A 184 -4.95 29.51 -24.62
CA THR A 184 -3.92 29.81 -25.63
C THR A 184 -4.55 30.50 -26.84
N PRO A 185 -4.72 31.84 -26.83
CA PRO A 185 -5.39 32.57 -27.92
C PRO A 185 -4.70 32.50 -29.28
N GLU A 186 -3.40 32.18 -29.30
CA GLU A 186 -2.59 32.00 -30.51
C GLU A 186 -2.78 30.62 -31.16
N SER A 187 -3.59 29.74 -30.56
CA SER A 187 -3.90 28.44 -31.14
C SER A 187 -4.83 28.56 -32.34
N ASP A 188 -4.52 27.82 -33.41
CA ASP A 188 -5.40 27.65 -34.56
C ASP A 188 -6.62 26.76 -34.26
N ILE A 189 -6.62 26.05 -33.12
CA ILE A 189 -7.72 25.21 -32.67
C ILE A 189 -8.60 26.02 -31.74
N THR A 190 -9.91 26.04 -31.99
CA THR A 190 -10.87 26.69 -31.09
C THR A 190 -11.61 25.68 -30.21
N SER A 191 -12.26 26.16 -29.15
CA SER A 191 -13.16 25.32 -28.34
C SER A 191 -14.31 24.73 -29.16
N GLN A 192 -14.75 25.42 -30.22
CA GLN A 192 -15.77 24.89 -31.12
C GLN A 192 -15.24 23.70 -31.93
N ASP A 193 -14.00 23.77 -32.39
CA ASP A 193 -13.35 22.69 -33.14
C ASP A 193 -13.15 21.44 -32.26
N LEU A 194 -12.74 21.64 -31.00
CA LEU A 194 -12.62 20.56 -30.01
C LEU A 194 -13.95 19.87 -29.73
N ASN A 195 -15.03 20.64 -29.59
CA ASN A 195 -16.37 20.10 -29.36
C ASN A 195 -16.90 19.36 -30.58
N ALA A 196 -16.68 19.89 -31.79
CA ALA A 196 -17.10 19.25 -33.04
C ALA A 196 -16.39 17.91 -33.29
N ASN A 197 -15.17 17.72 -32.74
CA ASN A 197 -14.36 16.52 -32.93
C ASN A 197 -14.14 15.71 -31.63
N ARG A 198 -14.95 15.96 -30.59
CA ARG A 198 -14.79 15.35 -29.26
C ARG A 198 -14.65 13.83 -29.31
N ASP A 199 -15.56 13.15 -30.01
CA ASP A 199 -15.56 11.69 -30.09
C ASP A 199 -14.30 11.14 -30.77
N SER A 200 -13.83 11.81 -31.83
CA SER A 200 -12.58 11.42 -32.51
C SER A 200 -11.35 11.66 -31.64
N LEU A 201 -11.33 12.74 -30.86
CA LEU A 201 -10.24 13.05 -29.93
C LEU A 201 -10.20 12.02 -28.79
N LEU A 202 -11.34 11.75 -28.14
CA LEU A 202 -11.42 10.77 -27.06
C LEU A 202 -11.02 9.37 -27.52
N MET A 203 -11.48 8.93 -28.69
CA MET A 203 -11.08 7.64 -29.26
C MET A 203 -9.56 7.56 -29.42
N LYS A 204 -8.94 8.53 -30.09
CA LYS A 204 -7.49 8.57 -30.32
C LYS A 204 -6.70 8.70 -29.02
N LEU A 205 -7.17 9.49 -28.06
CA LEU A 205 -6.55 9.61 -26.74
C LEU A 205 -6.62 8.27 -25.99
N SER A 206 -7.77 7.59 -25.99
CA SER A 206 -7.95 6.32 -25.29
C SER A 206 -7.05 5.19 -25.82
N GLU A 207 -6.79 5.17 -27.14
CA GLU A 207 -5.88 4.19 -27.76
C GLU A 207 -4.43 4.40 -27.30
N ASN A 208 -4.08 5.60 -26.87
CA ASN A 208 -2.71 6.06 -26.72
C ASN A 208 -2.33 6.43 -25.26
N VAL A 209 -3.30 6.70 -24.38
CA VAL A 209 -3.11 7.28 -23.04
C VAL A 209 -2.09 6.56 -22.15
N PHE A 210 -1.86 5.26 -22.36
CA PHE A 210 -0.90 4.45 -21.59
C PHE A 210 0.35 4.00 -22.38
N GLN A 211 0.54 4.47 -23.63
CA GLN A 211 1.56 3.90 -24.54
C GLN A 211 2.91 4.65 -24.60
N ASN A 212 3.01 5.92 -24.21
CA ASN A 212 4.22 6.74 -24.47
C ASN A 212 4.65 7.60 -23.27
N ASN A 213 5.96 7.77 -23.11
CA ASN A 213 6.57 8.56 -22.02
C ASN A 213 6.62 10.07 -22.33
N ASP A 214 6.32 10.48 -23.57
CA ASP A 214 6.18 11.89 -23.94
C ASP A 214 4.71 12.22 -24.25
N LEU A 215 3.94 12.44 -23.18
CA LEU A 215 2.51 12.73 -23.26
C LEU A 215 2.21 14.01 -24.05
N VAL A 216 3.08 15.02 -23.96
CA VAL A 216 2.91 16.29 -24.70
C VAL A 216 3.00 16.02 -26.20
N LYS A 217 4.06 15.33 -26.64
CA LYS A 217 4.23 14.97 -28.04
C LYS A 217 3.05 14.13 -28.55
N GLN A 218 2.61 13.15 -27.76
CA GLN A 218 1.48 12.31 -28.12
C GLN A 218 0.18 13.12 -28.30
N VAL A 219 -0.14 14.01 -27.37
CA VAL A 219 -1.33 14.87 -27.49
C VAL A 219 -1.23 15.78 -28.72
N LEU A 220 -0.05 16.32 -29.01
CA LEU A 220 0.19 17.13 -30.20
C LEU A 220 -0.01 16.33 -31.51
N GLU A 221 0.54 15.12 -31.59
CA GLU A 221 0.37 14.22 -32.76
C GLU A 221 -1.10 13.84 -32.97
N ILE A 222 -1.86 13.64 -31.89
CA ILE A 222 -3.31 13.41 -31.95
C ILE A 222 -4.03 14.66 -32.48
N CYS A 223 -3.68 15.84 -31.98
CA CYS A 223 -4.24 17.10 -32.47
C CYS A 223 -3.92 17.33 -33.95
N GLU A 224 -2.69 17.10 -34.41
CA GLU A 224 -2.29 17.20 -35.82
C GLU A 224 -3.06 16.21 -36.71
N SER A 225 -3.32 15.00 -36.20
CA SER A 225 -4.11 14.00 -36.91
C SER A 225 -5.58 14.40 -37.06
N VAL A 226 -6.16 15.11 -36.09
CA VAL A 226 -7.57 15.53 -36.10
C VAL A 226 -7.75 16.89 -36.80
N PHE A 227 -6.73 17.75 -36.71
CA PHE A 227 -6.72 19.11 -37.27
C PHE A 227 -5.49 19.32 -38.18
N PRO A 228 -5.43 18.72 -39.39
CA PRO A 228 -4.23 18.74 -40.23
C PRO A 228 -3.78 20.12 -40.71
N THR A 229 -4.66 21.11 -40.67
CA THR A 229 -4.39 22.49 -41.08
C THR A 229 -4.00 23.42 -39.94
N ALA A 230 -4.10 22.96 -38.68
CA ALA A 230 -3.83 23.76 -37.50
C ALA A 230 -2.36 23.64 -37.09
N ASN A 231 -1.73 24.76 -36.73
CA ASN A 231 -0.43 24.76 -36.09
C ASN A 231 -0.57 24.44 -34.59
N THR A 232 -0.27 23.20 -34.22
CA THR A 232 -0.36 22.69 -32.84
C THR A 232 0.82 23.12 -31.97
N GLU A 233 1.92 23.59 -32.56
CA GLU A 233 3.15 23.91 -31.82
C GLU A 233 2.95 25.04 -30.80
N ALA A 234 2.02 25.97 -31.08
CA ALA A 234 1.62 27.02 -30.14
C ALA A 234 1.11 26.47 -28.80
N LEU A 235 0.58 25.24 -28.78
CA LEU A 235 0.09 24.58 -27.58
C LEU A 235 1.21 23.90 -26.78
N ARG A 236 2.38 23.61 -27.37
CA ARG A 236 3.41 22.75 -26.74
C ARG A 236 3.81 23.21 -25.35
N SER A 237 4.13 24.50 -25.20
CA SER A 237 4.58 25.05 -23.91
C SER A 237 3.47 24.97 -22.85
N ALA A 238 2.24 25.29 -23.22
CA ALA A 238 1.11 25.27 -22.29
C ALA A 238 0.71 23.83 -21.91
N LEU A 239 0.77 22.90 -22.86
CA LEU A 239 0.55 21.48 -22.63
C LEU A 239 1.63 20.88 -21.72
N GLY A 240 2.90 21.26 -21.88
CA GLY A 240 3.98 20.80 -21.00
C GLY A 240 3.73 21.09 -19.53
N GLU A 241 3.24 22.28 -19.20
CA GLU A 241 2.88 22.64 -17.83
C GLU A 241 1.59 21.96 -17.37
N ASN A 242 0.53 22.00 -18.20
CA ASN A 242 -0.79 21.54 -17.79
C ASN A 242 -0.91 20.00 -17.72
N LEU A 243 -0.16 19.27 -18.55
CA LEU A 243 -0.15 17.80 -18.54
C LEU A 243 0.80 17.21 -17.50
N ARG A 244 1.62 18.02 -16.82
CA ARG A 244 2.62 17.54 -15.85
C ARG A 244 2.01 16.65 -14.76
N VAL A 245 0.84 17.01 -14.23
CA VAL A 245 0.16 16.23 -13.20
C VAL A 245 -0.34 14.89 -13.74
N ILE A 246 -0.86 14.88 -14.98
CA ILE A 246 -1.29 13.65 -15.65
C ILE A 246 -0.08 12.74 -15.91
N GLN A 247 1.04 13.31 -16.37
CA GLN A 247 2.29 12.56 -16.55
C GLN A 247 2.74 11.92 -15.23
N GLN A 248 2.72 12.65 -14.11
CA GLN A 248 3.08 12.09 -12.80
C GLN A 248 2.17 10.93 -12.39
N LYS A 249 0.86 11.03 -12.63
CA LYS A 249 -0.10 9.93 -12.38
C LYS A 249 0.24 8.69 -13.22
N LEU A 250 0.49 8.88 -14.52
CA LEU A 250 0.85 7.80 -15.44
C LEU A 250 2.21 7.16 -15.06
N ASP A 251 3.20 7.98 -14.70
CA ASP A 251 4.51 7.50 -14.26
C ASP A 251 4.40 6.65 -12.99
N LEU A 252 3.59 7.08 -12.01
CA LEU A 252 3.34 6.31 -10.79
C LEU A 252 2.65 4.99 -11.10
N LEU A 253 1.61 5.01 -11.94
CA LEU A 253 0.89 3.82 -12.36
C LEU A 253 1.83 2.82 -13.05
N GLN A 254 2.63 3.28 -14.01
CA GLN A 254 3.58 2.44 -14.73
C GLN A 254 4.60 1.79 -13.78
N LYS A 255 5.16 2.57 -12.85
CA LYS A 255 6.10 2.04 -11.84
C LYS A 255 5.43 0.95 -10.98
N LEU A 256 4.19 1.17 -10.54
CA LEU A 256 3.47 0.21 -9.72
C LEU A 256 3.13 -1.10 -10.45
N ILE A 257 2.84 -1.03 -11.76
CA ILE A 257 2.55 -2.22 -12.56
C ILE A 257 3.82 -3.05 -12.80
N VAL A 258 4.96 -2.39 -12.96
CA VAL A 258 6.24 -3.06 -13.28
C VAL A 258 6.95 -3.59 -12.03
N ASP A 259 6.79 -2.93 -10.89
CA ASP A 259 7.51 -3.27 -9.64
C ASP A 259 6.75 -4.31 -8.82
N ASN A 260 7.47 -5.33 -8.34
CA ASN A 260 6.92 -6.27 -7.36
C ASN A 260 7.12 -5.74 -5.95
N TYR A 261 6.13 -5.96 -5.07
CA TYR A 261 6.24 -5.59 -3.67
C TYR A 261 5.72 -6.68 -2.74
N ALA A 262 6.56 -7.03 -1.77
CA ALA A 262 6.22 -7.94 -0.68
C ALA A 262 6.30 -7.25 0.68
N LEU A 263 5.37 -7.60 1.56
CA LEU A 263 5.37 -7.21 2.96
C LEU A 263 5.57 -8.45 3.85
N ASN A 264 6.53 -8.37 4.76
CA ASN A 264 6.78 -9.36 5.81
C ASN A 264 6.64 -8.71 7.19
N VAL A 265 5.86 -9.32 8.08
CA VAL A 265 5.67 -8.83 9.45
C VAL A 265 5.95 -9.93 10.46
N HIS A 266 7.02 -9.75 11.25
CA HIS A 266 7.34 -10.62 12.39
C HIS A 266 6.67 -10.10 13.66
N MET A 267 5.87 -10.94 14.29
CA MET A 267 5.15 -10.62 15.53
C MET A 267 5.83 -11.23 16.76
N PRO A 268 5.78 -10.59 17.94
CA PRO A 268 6.46 -11.03 19.16
C PRO A 268 5.70 -12.11 19.95
N GLY A 269 4.82 -12.86 19.28
CA GLY A 269 3.95 -13.86 19.90
C GLY A 269 3.30 -14.79 18.88
N LEU A 270 2.35 -15.60 19.33
CA LEU A 270 1.62 -16.52 18.46
C LEU A 270 0.64 -15.70 17.60
N ILE A 271 0.76 -15.80 16.27
CA ILE A 271 -0.24 -15.26 15.35
C ILE A 271 -1.55 -16.03 15.56
N ILE A 272 -2.64 -15.30 15.80
CA ILE A 272 -3.97 -15.88 16.05
C ILE A 272 -4.98 -15.54 14.95
N ASP A 273 -4.72 -14.49 14.17
CA ASP A 273 -5.60 -14.03 13.10
C ASP A 273 -4.82 -13.11 12.13
N THR A 274 -5.17 -13.13 10.85
CA THR A 274 -4.48 -12.36 9.80
C THR A 274 -5.26 -12.39 8.48
N ASN A 275 -4.98 -11.43 7.59
CA ASN A 275 -5.33 -11.52 6.17
C ASN A 275 -4.12 -11.76 5.24
N ALA A 276 -3.03 -12.31 5.79
CA ALA A 276 -1.81 -12.68 5.05
C ALA A 276 -2.04 -13.81 4.06
N ASP A 277 -1.27 -13.78 2.97
CA ASP A 277 -1.26 -14.83 1.95
C ASP A 277 -0.59 -16.10 2.47
N ALA A 278 0.43 -15.94 3.31
CA ALA A 278 1.17 -17.03 3.93
C ALA A 278 1.62 -16.72 5.36
N LEU A 279 1.84 -17.79 6.14
CA LEU A 279 2.39 -17.74 7.49
C LEU A 279 3.62 -18.66 7.61
N GLU A 280 4.69 -18.12 8.18
CA GLU A 280 5.90 -18.86 8.51
C GLU A 280 6.27 -18.64 9.97
N GLY A 281 5.81 -19.53 10.85
CA GLY A 281 6.01 -19.41 12.30
C GLY A 281 5.31 -18.18 12.87
N ASN A 282 6.07 -17.15 13.23
CA ASN A 282 5.56 -15.86 13.74
C ASN A 282 5.66 -14.73 12.71
N MET A 283 5.91 -15.07 11.44
CA MET A 283 5.93 -14.14 10.32
C MET A 283 4.67 -14.28 9.48
N ALA A 284 4.09 -13.14 9.11
CA ALA A 284 3.01 -13.04 8.14
C ALA A 284 3.53 -12.38 6.86
N HIS A 285 3.14 -12.92 5.70
CA HIS A 285 3.59 -12.50 4.38
C HIS A 285 2.43 -12.07 3.49
N TRP A 286 2.62 -10.96 2.77
CA TRP A 286 1.72 -10.51 1.70
C TRP A 286 2.51 -10.24 0.42
N SER A 287 1.98 -10.69 -0.70
CA SER A 287 2.30 -10.19 -2.03
C SER A 287 1.31 -9.07 -2.36
N VAL A 288 1.76 -7.81 -2.33
CA VAL A 288 0.85 -6.68 -2.54
C VAL A 288 0.60 -6.54 -4.04
N VAL A 289 -0.61 -6.89 -4.47
CA VAL A 289 -1.02 -6.81 -5.88
C VAL A 289 -1.47 -5.38 -6.20
N THR A 290 -0.80 -4.76 -7.17
CA THR A 290 -1.01 -3.37 -7.61
C THR A 290 -2.46 -3.06 -7.99
N ASP A 291 -3.15 -3.97 -8.69
CA ASP A 291 -4.53 -3.75 -9.15
C ASP A 291 -5.49 -3.49 -7.99
N SER A 292 -5.23 -4.11 -6.84
CA SER A 292 -6.04 -3.93 -5.64
C SER A 292 -5.89 -2.53 -5.02
N LEU A 293 -4.77 -1.84 -5.29
CA LEU A 293 -4.42 -0.52 -4.76
C LEU A 293 -4.90 0.63 -5.65
N LEU A 294 -5.14 0.37 -6.95
CA LEU A 294 -5.57 1.40 -7.90
C LEU A 294 -6.89 2.06 -7.48
N TYR A 295 -7.78 1.26 -6.89
CA TYR A 295 -9.19 1.61 -6.75
C TYR A 295 -9.66 1.74 -5.30
N ARG A 296 -8.84 1.30 -4.33
CA ARG A 296 -9.23 1.32 -2.92
C ARG A 296 -8.03 1.24 -1.99
N GLN A 297 -8.28 1.68 -0.77
CA GLN A 297 -7.38 1.44 0.35
C GLN A 297 -7.23 -0.06 0.62
N TYR A 298 -5.99 -0.51 0.86
CA TYR A 298 -5.68 -1.87 1.27
C TYR A 298 -5.10 -1.88 2.68
N ASP A 299 -5.69 -2.67 3.58
CA ASP A 299 -5.24 -2.85 4.97
C ASP A 299 -4.68 -4.28 5.11
N ALA A 300 -3.35 -4.39 5.17
CA ALA A 300 -2.63 -5.62 5.49
C ALA A 300 -2.46 -5.70 7.02
N TRP A 301 -3.00 -6.74 7.65
CA TRP A 301 -3.04 -6.81 9.11
C TRP A 301 -2.79 -8.21 9.66
N VAL A 302 -2.10 -8.25 10.80
CA VAL A 302 -1.84 -9.48 11.56
C VAL A 302 -2.02 -9.23 13.05
N GLN A 303 -2.68 -10.16 13.73
CA GLN A 303 -2.87 -10.14 15.17
C GLN A 303 -2.09 -11.28 15.83
N ALA A 304 -1.35 -10.93 16.88
CA ALA A 304 -0.64 -11.88 17.72
C ALA A 304 -1.04 -11.79 19.19
N ARG A 305 -0.99 -12.95 19.86
CA ARG A 305 -1.20 -13.10 21.30
C ARG A 305 0.14 -13.36 21.98
N ILE A 306 0.41 -12.58 23.02
CA ILE A 306 1.64 -12.62 23.82
C ILE A 306 1.28 -12.97 25.25
N ILE A 307 1.96 -13.96 25.82
CA ILE A 307 1.75 -14.34 27.21
C ILE A 307 2.50 -13.36 28.11
N ASN A 308 1.81 -12.79 29.10
CA ASN A 308 2.43 -11.94 30.11
C ASN A 308 3.08 -12.82 31.20
N THR A 309 4.22 -13.44 30.88
CA THR A 309 4.91 -14.41 31.74
C THR A 309 5.21 -13.86 33.14
N THR A 310 5.68 -12.62 33.24
CA THR A 310 5.93 -11.96 34.54
C THR A 310 4.68 -11.88 35.41
N LEU A 311 3.55 -11.47 34.84
CA LEU A 311 2.27 -11.38 35.55
C LEU A 311 1.71 -12.76 35.89
N LEU A 312 1.92 -13.75 35.03
CA LEU A 312 1.55 -15.14 35.29
C LEU A 312 2.31 -15.67 36.51
N PHE A 313 3.64 -15.54 36.53
CA PHE A 313 4.45 -15.97 37.68
C PHE A 313 4.15 -15.19 38.95
N ALA A 314 3.95 -13.87 38.86
CA ALA A 314 3.53 -13.07 40.01
C ALA A 314 2.20 -13.56 40.58
N THR A 315 1.22 -13.87 39.72
CA THR A 315 -0.08 -14.41 40.16
C THR A 315 0.08 -15.77 40.81
N LEU A 316 0.91 -16.67 40.27
CA LEU A 316 1.20 -17.97 40.85
C LEU A 316 1.87 -17.87 42.22
N ILE A 317 2.82 -16.93 42.39
CA ILE A 317 3.47 -16.65 43.68
C ILE A 317 2.45 -16.13 44.70
N CYS A 318 1.62 -15.15 44.32
CA CYS A 318 0.58 -14.62 45.19
C CYS A 318 -0.40 -15.71 45.64
N LEU A 319 -0.84 -16.58 44.72
CA LEU A 319 -1.69 -17.73 45.05
C LEU A 319 -0.99 -18.70 46.01
N GLY A 320 0.30 -18.98 45.80
CA GLY A 320 1.10 -19.82 46.71
C GLY A 320 1.21 -19.26 48.13
N ILE A 321 1.42 -17.95 48.27
CA ILE A 321 1.46 -17.26 49.57
C ILE A 321 0.08 -17.28 50.24
N LEU A 322 -0.99 -17.02 49.49
CA LEU A 322 -2.35 -17.09 50.04
C LEU A 322 -2.71 -18.50 50.51
N LEU A 323 -2.31 -19.52 49.76
CA LEU A 323 -2.50 -20.91 50.15
C LEU A 323 -1.72 -21.24 51.43
N SER A 324 -0.46 -20.85 51.56
CA SER A 324 0.34 -21.11 52.76
C SER A 324 -0.18 -20.38 54.00
N LEU A 325 -0.65 -19.13 53.85
CA LEU A 325 -1.29 -18.39 54.93
C LEU A 325 -2.62 -19.05 55.35
N SER A 326 -3.43 -19.47 54.39
CA SER A 326 -4.72 -20.11 54.67
C SER A 326 -4.56 -21.45 55.40
N THR A 327 -3.60 -22.29 54.98
CA THR A 327 -3.30 -23.56 55.64
C THR A 327 -2.68 -23.34 57.01
N GLY A 328 -1.78 -22.36 57.16
CA GLY A 328 -1.23 -21.95 58.45
C GLY A 328 -2.32 -21.50 59.44
N LEU A 329 -3.27 -20.67 58.97
CA LEU A 329 -4.40 -20.22 59.79
C LEU A 329 -5.34 -21.36 60.17
N TRP A 330 -5.58 -22.30 59.25
CA TRP A 330 -6.41 -23.48 59.49
C TRP A 330 -5.76 -24.41 60.54
N LEU A 331 -4.47 -24.70 60.39
CA LEU A 331 -3.70 -25.49 61.37
C LEU A 331 -3.67 -24.79 62.74
N TYR A 332 -3.47 -23.47 62.78
CA TYR A 332 -3.53 -22.69 64.01
C TYR A 332 -4.90 -22.81 64.70
N ARG A 333 -6.00 -22.70 63.94
CA ARG A 333 -7.36 -22.86 64.47
C ARG A 333 -7.63 -24.27 64.99
N LEU A 334 -7.15 -25.31 64.31
CA LEU A 334 -7.26 -26.69 64.78
C LEU A 334 -6.53 -26.89 66.11
N ASN A 335 -5.29 -26.39 66.21
CA ASN A 335 -4.49 -26.53 67.42
C ASN A 335 -5.06 -25.72 68.61
N LYS A 336 -5.74 -24.60 68.33
CA LYS A 336 -6.45 -23.83 69.37
C LYS A 336 -7.66 -24.59 69.92
N LYS A 337 -8.43 -25.28 69.07
CA LYS A 337 -9.59 -26.11 69.49
C LYS A 337 -9.18 -27.31 70.33
N THR A 338 -8.08 -28.00 69.98
CA THR A 338 -7.56 -29.12 70.79
C THR A 338 -7.09 -28.67 72.17
N LYS A 339 -6.46 -27.48 72.29
CA LYS A 339 -6.04 -26.92 73.59
C LYS A 339 -7.19 -26.42 74.46
N THR A 340 -8.30 -25.97 73.88
CA THR A 340 -9.47 -25.49 74.64
C THR A 340 -10.47 -26.60 75.01
N GLY A 341 -10.31 -27.80 74.45
CA GLY A 341 -11.07 -29.01 74.83
C GLY A 341 -10.49 -29.80 76.00
N MET A 342 -9.31 -29.46 76.52
CA MET A 342 -8.79 -30.05 77.77
C MET A 342 -9.28 -29.22 78.96
N ILE A 343 -10.45 -29.56 79.48
CA ILE A 343 -10.88 -29.17 80.83
C ILE A 343 -10.03 -30.01 81.82
N PRO A 344 -9.30 -29.41 82.78
CA PRO A 344 -8.73 -30.15 83.88
C PRO A 344 -9.85 -30.41 84.90
N GLY A 345 -10.39 -31.63 84.88
CA GLY A 345 -11.41 -32.03 85.85
C GLY A 345 -11.88 -33.45 85.59
N ASP A 346 -11.17 -34.44 86.12
CA ASP A 346 -11.69 -35.15 87.29
C ASP A 346 -10.56 -35.87 88.03
N ARG A 347 -10.77 -35.98 89.34
CA ARG A 347 -9.91 -36.59 90.36
C ARG A 347 -9.72 -38.08 90.18
#